data_AF-A0A2J6JEE5-F1
#
_entry.id   AF-A0A2J6JEE5-F1
#
_cell.length_a   1.000
_cell.length_b   1.000
_cell.length_c   1.000
_cell.angle_alpha   90.00
_cell.angle_beta   90.00
_cell.angle_gamma   90.00
#
_symmetry.space_group_name_H-M   'P 1'
#
loop_
_entity.id
_entity.type
_entity.pdbx_description
1 polymer ?
#
loop_
_entity_poly.entity_id
_entity_poly.type
_entity_poly.pdbx_seq_one_letter_code
_entity_poly.pdbx_strand_id
1 'polypeptide(L)' 'MSLVKTWYSTEAAADKFGLQPGVLLAWVEEGLVRCEREEGKVARVNIDDVRIEVETMVRDAQ' A
#
# COMPACT_ATOMS: atom_id res chain seq x y z
N MET A 1 -18.31 7.81 -12.68
CA MET A 1 -17.94 6.38 -12.65
C MET A 1 -17.59 6.03 -11.22
N SER A 2 -18.14 4.93 -10.67
CA SER A 2 -17.97 4.58 -9.25
C SER A 2 -16.50 4.46 -8.88
N LEU A 3 -16.04 5.31 -7.95
CA LEU A 3 -14.75 5.24 -7.30
C LEU A 3 -14.72 3.95 -6.48
N VAL A 4 -14.28 2.85 -7.10
CA VAL A 4 -14.07 1.57 -6.43
C VAL A 4 -13.10 1.84 -5.28
N LYS A 5 -13.55 1.65 -4.03
CA LYS A 5 -12.83 1.91 -2.78
C LYS A 5 -11.31 1.76 -2.95
N THR A 6 -10.57 2.86 -3.05
CA THR A 6 -9.11 2.86 -3.25
C THR A 6 -8.33 2.51 -1.99
N TRP A 7 -9.03 2.32 -0.87
CA TRP A 7 -8.48 2.11 0.46
C TRP A 7 -8.76 0.67 0.92
N TYR A 8 -7.70 -0.06 1.22
CA TYR A 8 -7.75 -1.45 1.67
C TYR A 8 -6.94 -1.60 2.94
N SER A 9 -7.23 -2.62 3.77
CA SER A 9 -6.33 -2.96 4.86
C SER A 9 -4.95 -3.33 4.33
N THR A 10 -3.91 -3.13 5.15
CA THR A 10 -2.53 -3.54 4.84
C THR A 10 -2.46 -5.01 4.43
N GLU A 11 -3.22 -5.88 5.09
CA GLU A 11 -3.27 -7.31 4.78
C GLU A 11 -3.89 -7.58 3.40
N ALA A 12 -5.03 -6.94 3.10
CA ALA A 12 -5.70 -7.14 1.81
C ALA A 12 -4.90 -6.54 0.64
N ALA A 13 -4.20 -5.42 0.88
CA ALA A 13 -3.26 -4.86 -0.08
C ALA A 13 -2.06 -5.78 -0.30
N ALA A 14 -1.48 -6.32 0.77
CA ALA A 14 -0.34 -7.25 0.71
C ALA A 14 -0.69 -8.49 -0.12
N ASP A 15 -1.83 -9.12 0.17
CA ASP A 15 -2.33 -10.28 -0.56
C ASP A 15 -2.57 -9.95 -2.05
N LYS A 16 -3.22 -8.82 -2.33
CA LYS A 16 -3.54 -8.38 -3.69
C LYS A 16 -2.31 -8.17 -4.58
N PHE A 17 -1.21 -7.68 -4.01
CA PHE A 17 0.03 -7.43 -4.76
C PHE A 17 1.09 -8.52 -4.55
N GLY A 18 0.81 -9.56 -3.76
CA GLY A 18 1.77 -10.61 -3.42
C GLY A 18 2.98 -10.08 -2.62
N LEU A 19 2.77 -9.06 -1.80
CA LEU A 19 3.81 -8.42 -0.98
C LEU A 19 3.76 -8.93 0.46
N GLN A 20 4.85 -8.71 1.20
CA GLN A 20 4.80 -8.86 2.64
C GLN A 20 4.18 -7.61 3.29
N PRO A 21 3.34 -7.74 4.33
CA PRO A 21 2.77 -6.60 5.04
C PRO A 21 3.83 -5.63 5.60
N GLY A 22 5.02 -6.14 5.95
CA GLY A 22 6.14 -5.31 6.40
C GLY A 22 6.63 -4.31 5.36
N VAL A 23 6.56 -4.65 4.06
CA VAL A 23 6.94 -3.74 2.96
C VAL A 23 5.95 -2.58 2.88
N LEU A 24 4.66 -2.86 2.98
CA LEU A 24 3.62 -1.82 2.99
C LEU A 24 3.77 -0.88 4.19
N LEU A 25 4.07 -1.42 5.37
CA LEU A 25 4.31 -0.61 6.56
C LEU A 25 5.56 0.27 6.38
N ALA A 26 6.62 -0.26 5.78
CA ALA A 26 7.82 0.52 5.47
C ALA A 26 7.51 1.67 4.52
N TRP A 27 6.80 1.42 3.42
CA TRP A 27 6.39 2.47 2.47
C TRP A 27 5.49 3.53 3.11
N VAL A 28 4.65 3.14 4.07
CA VAL A 28 3.84 4.08 4.83
C VAL A 28 4.69 4.94 5.77
N GLU A 29 5.68 4.35 6.44
CA GLU A 29 6.62 5.08 7.32
C GLU A 29 7.57 5.99 6.53
N GLU A 30 7.96 5.59 5.31
CA GLU A 30 8.77 6.38 4.38
C GLU A 30 7.95 7.47 3.66
N GLY A 31 6.61 7.45 3.81
CA GLY A 31 5.71 8.42 3.19
C GLY A 31 5.48 8.21 1.69
N LEU A 32 5.84 7.03 1.16
CA LEU A 32 5.63 6.62 -0.24
C LEU A 32 4.17 6.27 -0.51
N VAL A 33 3.48 5.70 0.48
CA VAL A 33 2.08 5.27 0.37
C VAL A 33 1.21 6.01 1.37
N ARG A 34 0.10 6.60 0.89
CA ARG A 34 -0.89 7.20 1.79
C ARG A 34 -1.59 6.14 2.63
N CYS A 35 -1.71 6.42 3.93
CA CYS A 35 -2.41 5.56 4.87
C CYS A 35 -3.47 6.30 5.70
N GLU A 36 -4.50 5.56 6.11
CA GLU A 36 -5.39 5.96 7.19
C GLU A 36 -4.95 5.23 8.46
N ARG A 37 -4.75 6.00 9.53
CA ARG A 37 -4.46 5.46 10.86
C ARG A 37 -5.72 5.53 11.71
N GLU A 38 -6.11 4.39 12.30
CA GLU A 38 -7.17 4.31 13.32
C GLU A 38 -6.49 3.94 14.64
N GLU A 39 -6.76 4.70 15.71
CA GLU A 39 -6.18 4.46 17.06
C GLU A 39 -4.63 4.40 17.08
N GLY A 40 -3.98 5.15 16.19
CA GLY A 40 -2.52 5.20 16.07
C GLY A 40 -1.89 4.04 15.29
N LYS A 41 -2.68 3.12 14.73
CA LYS A 41 -2.22 2.03 13.88
C LYS A 41 -2.65 2.22 12.44
N VAL A 42 -1.83 1.79 11.49
CA VAL A 42 -2.18 1.80 10.06
C VAL A 42 -3.35 0.85 9.84
N ALA A 43 -4.52 1.40 9.55
CA ALA A 43 -5.74 0.64 9.31
C ALA A 43 -5.94 0.36 7.83
N ARG A 44 -5.64 1.34 6.96
CA ARG A 44 -5.82 1.23 5.51
C ARG A 44 -4.72 1.93 4.74
N VAL A 45 -4.47 1.46 3.53
CA VAL A 45 -3.49 2.00 2.59
C VAL A 45 -4.14 2.26 1.24
N ASN A 46 -3.63 3.26 0.54
CA ASN A 46 -4.08 3.61 -0.80
C ASN A 46 -3.49 2.66 -1.84
N ILE A 47 -4.35 1.94 -2.57
CA ILE A 47 -3.95 0.91 -3.53
C ILE A 47 -3.30 1.50 -4.79
N ASP A 48 -3.65 2.72 -5.18
CA ASP A 48 -3.04 3.34 -6.37
C ASP A 48 -1.57 3.69 -6.09
N ASP A 49 -1.28 4.23 -4.90
CA ASP A 49 0.09 4.50 -4.47
C ASP A 49 0.89 3.18 -4.34
N VAL A 50 0.31 2.15 -3.70
CA VAL A 50 0.96 0.83 -3.58
C VAL A 50 1.31 0.26 -4.96
N ARG A 51 0.41 0.39 -5.94
CA ARG A 51 0.67 -0.08 -7.30
C ARG A 51 1.86 0.63 -7.93
N ILE A 52 1.95 1.94 -7.78
CA ILE A 52 3.05 2.74 -8.32
C ILE A 52 4.38 2.28 -7.71
N GLU A 53 4.42 2.09 -6.39
CA GLU A 53 5.63 1.63 -5.70
C GLU A 53 6.03 0.20 -6.10
N VAL A 54 5.06 -0.70 -6.31
CA VAL A 54 5.33 -2.03 -6.86
C VAL A 54 5.92 -1.96 -8.26
N GLU A 55 5.33 -1.14 -9.14
CA GLU A 55 5.82 -0.95 -10.51
C GLU A 55 7.25 -0.37 -10.52
N THR A 56 7.55 0.57 -9.60
CA THR A 56 8.91 1.11 -9.38
C THR A 56 9.87 0.03 -8.87
N MET A 57 9.47 -0.75 -7.86
CA MET A 57 10.30 -1.82 -7.28
C MET A 57 10.69 -2.88 -8.33
N VAL A 58 9.76 -3.24 -9.22
CA VAL A 58 10.03 -4.18 -10.32
C VAL A 58 10.96 -3.59 -11.37
N ARG A 59 10.87 -2.28 -11.64
CA ARG A 59 11.75 -1.59 -12.60
C ARG A 59 13.18 -1.47 -12.08
N ASP A 60 13.36 -1.15 -10.81
CA ASP A 60 14.70 -0.98 -10.20
C ASP A 60 15.43 -2.31 -10.00
N ALA A 61 14.71 -3.44 -10.02
CA ALA A 61 15.27 -4.79 -9.92
C ALA A 61 15.79 -5.36 -11.25
N GLN A 62 15.69 -4.62 -12.37
CA GLN A 62 16.16 -5.02 -13.71
C GLN A 62 17.46 -4.32 -14.09
#